data_AF-A0A0C2WUX5-F1
#
_entry.id   AF-A0A0C2WUX5-F1
#
_cell.length_a   1.000
_cell.length_b   1.000
_cell.length_c   1.000
_cell.angle_alpha   90.00
_cell.angle_beta   90.00
_cell.angle_gamma   90.00
#
_symmetry.space_group_name_H-M   'P 1'
#
loop_
_entity.id
_entity.type
_entity.pdbx_description
1 polymer ?
#
loop_
_entity_poly.entity_id
_entity_poly.type
_entity_poly.pdbx_seq_one_letter_code
_entity_poly.pdbx_strand_id
1 'polypeptide(L)'
;MSLTRALFNEFRPFFRMIEDPFAVDPAFSSISRHQRMNPYNWHSTTPALNLSEENNSYIVEAEVPGVKKENLNLRIGDGGRSLTIEGRVVRDQPTADAEKTGTTKDTNNKQVATASQWSGSRAFTRTVWLPHRIDAKNVSAKLDNGVLTVKATKAKDEAVTVPVE
;
A
#
# COMPACT_ATOMS: atom_id res chain seq x y z
N MET A 1 1.11 45.00 -32.05
CA MET A 1 0.39 44.45 -30.89
C MET A 1 1.16 43.22 -30.42
N SER A 2 1.53 43.22 -29.13
CA SER A 2 2.56 42.41 -28.47
C SER A 2 2.22 40.92 -28.32
N LEU A 3 3.18 40.05 -28.66
CA LEU A 3 3.18 38.60 -28.39
C LEU A 3 4.20 38.29 -27.29
N THR A 4 3.90 38.62 -26.03
CA THR A 4 4.66 38.15 -24.86
C THR A 4 3.75 38.12 -23.63
N ARG A 5 3.03 37.01 -23.41
CA ARG A 5 2.39 36.66 -22.12
C ARG A 5 1.78 35.26 -22.20
N ALA A 6 2.62 34.24 -22.36
CA ALA A 6 2.19 32.85 -22.28
C ALA A 6 3.26 31.92 -21.67
N LEU A 7 4.20 32.47 -20.90
CA LEU A 7 5.40 31.74 -20.45
C LEU A 7 5.76 31.93 -18.97
N PHE A 8 4.83 32.38 -18.13
CA PHE A 8 5.06 32.53 -16.68
C PHE A 8 3.80 32.27 -15.86
N ASN A 9 3.22 31.08 -15.99
CA ASN A 9 2.14 30.66 -15.09
C ASN A 9 2.32 29.27 -14.45
N GLU A 10 3.52 28.68 -14.54
CA GLU A 10 3.79 27.34 -13.98
C GLU A 10 4.61 27.36 -12.68
N PHE A 11 5.12 28.51 -12.26
CA PHE A 11 5.83 28.67 -10.98
C PHE A 11 4.96 29.35 -9.91
N ARG A 12 3.83 28.72 -9.55
CA ARG A 12 2.98 29.19 -8.44
C ARG A 12 2.72 28.20 -7.28
N PRO A 13 3.10 26.90 -7.29
CA PRO A 13 2.88 26.08 -6.11
C PRO A 13 4.02 26.16 -5.08
N PHE A 14 5.21 26.65 -5.45
CA PHE A 14 6.39 26.56 -4.56
C PHE A 14 6.57 27.70 -3.54
N PHE A 15 5.96 28.88 -3.72
CA PHE A 15 6.17 30.02 -2.82
C PHE A 15 5.04 30.28 -1.80
N ARG A 16 3.99 29.44 -1.73
CA ARG A 16 2.93 29.59 -0.70
C ARG A 16 3.13 28.74 0.55
N MET A 17 4.10 27.82 0.57
CA MET A 17 4.33 26.94 1.72
C MET A 17 5.25 27.53 2.80
N ILE A 18 5.91 28.67 2.51
CA ILE A 18 6.88 29.28 3.43
C ILE A 18 6.26 30.38 4.31
N GLU A 19 5.10 30.95 3.96
CA GLU A 19 4.56 32.11 4.69
C GLU A 19 3.36 31.84 5.61
N ASP A 20 2.78 30.63 5.63
CA ASP A 20 1.63 30.40 6.52
C ASP A 20 1.49 28.92 6.97
N PRO A 21 1.98 28.53 8.17
CA PRO A 21 1.91 27.15 8.67
C PRO A 21 0.48 26.66 8.98
N PHE A 22 -0.56 27.47 8.77
CA PHE A 22 -1.95 27.11 9.11
C PHE A 22 -3.00 27.40 8.01
N ALA A 23 -2.60 27.90 6.84
CA ALA A 23 -3.55 28.17 5.75
C ALA A 23 -3.83 26.90 4.93
N VAL A 24 -4.79 26.10 5.40
CA VAL A 24 -5.39 25.00 4.62
C VAL A 24 -6.33 25.61 3.59
N ASP A 25 -5.87 25.78 2.34
CA ASP A 25 -6.72 26.28 1.24
C ASP A 25 -7.87 25.27 0.95
N PRO A 26 -9.15 25.67 1.06
CA PRO A 26 -10.28 24.78 0.81
C PRO A 26 -10.40 24.34 -0.66
N ALA A 27 -9.68 24.96 -1.60
CA ALA A 27 -9.73 24.60 -3.02
C ALA A 27 -8.83 23.42 -3.40
N PHE A 28 -7.80 23.09 -2.62
CA PHE A 28 -6.93 21.91 -2.87
C PHE A 28 -7.52 20.60 -2.33
N SER A 29 -8.72 20.69 -1.79
CA SER A 29 -9.35 19.65 -1.00
C SER A 29 -10.26 18.73 -1.86
N SER A 30 -10.29 18.94 -3.17
CA SER A 30 -11.26 18.33 -4.10
C SER A 30 -10.73 17.22 -5.01
N ILE A 31 -9.42 16.93 -5.09
CA ILE A 31 -8.90 15.94 -6.07
C ILE A 31 -8.29 14.67 -5.44
N SER A 32 -8.32 14.50 -4.11
CA SER A 32 -7.87 13.22 -3.51
C SER A 32 -8.68 12.70 -2.32
N ARG A 33 -9.88 13.23 -2.09
CA ARG A 33 -10.81 12.67 -1.08
C ARG A 33 -11.73 11.55 -1.58
N HIS A 34 -11.72 11.22 -2.87
CA HIS A 34 -12.61 10.20 -3.43
C HIS A 34 -12.19 8.74 -3.20
N GLN A 35 -11.13 8.46 -2.44
CA GLN A 35 -10.80 7.09 -2.00
C GLN A 35 -10.71 6.90 -0.47
N ARG A 36 -11.00 7.93 0.34
CA ARG A 36 -10.82 7.85 1.80
C ARG A 36 -12.12 7.74 2.61
N MET A 37 -13.30 7.76 1.99
CA MET A 37 -14.56 7.60 2.72
C MET A 37 -15.60 6.80 1.92
N ASN A 38 -15.44 5.47 1.91
CA ASN A 38 -16.59 4.59 1.84
C ASN A 38 -16.85 4.06 3.26
N PRO A 39 -17.85 4.59 4.00
CA PRO A 39 -18.12 4.21 5.39
C PRO A 39 -18.65 2.78 5.56
N TYR A 40 -18.88 2.03 4.47
CA TYR A 40 -19.32 0.64 4.49
C TYR A 40 -18.19 -0.40 4.36
N ASN A 41 -16.91 0.01 4.26
CA ASN A 41 -15.80 -0.95 4.16
C ASN A 41 -15.18 -1.30 5.52
N TRP A 42 -16.00 -1.80 6.45
CA TRP A 42 -15.56 -2.30 7.77
C TRP A 42 -14.68 -3.58 7.71
N HIS A 43 -14.34 -4.06 6.51
CA HIS A 43 -13.53 -5.26 6.31
C HIS A 43 -12.14 -5.00 5.70
N SER A 44 -11.80 -3.73 5.43
CA SER A 44 -10.46 -3.36 4.95
C SER A 44 -9.46 -3.38 6.11
N THR A 45 -8.90 -4.54 6.41
CA THR A 45 -7.67 -4.63 7.21
C THR A 45 -6.55 -4.08 6.36
N THR A 46 -6.17 -2.84 6.60
CA THR A 46 -4.91 -2.31 6.09
C THR A 46 -3.78 -3.01 6.85
N PRO A 47 -2.87 -3.72 6.16
CA PRO A 47 -1.75 -4.39 6.84
C PRO A 47 -0.91 -3.34 7.55
N ALA A 48 -0.43 -3.64 8.76
CA ALA A 48 0.59 -2.83 9.40
C ALA A 48 1.83 -2.80 8.51
N LEU A 49 2.51 -1.65 8.43
CA LEU A 49 3.66 -1.48 7.55
C LEU A 49 4.71 -0.66 8.28
N ASN A 50 5.94 -1.12 8.17
CA ASN A 50 7.14 -0.44 8.62
C ASN A 50 8.03 -0.12 7.42
N LEU A 51 8.61 1.07 7.40
CA LEU A 51 9.56 1.51 6.38
C LEU A 51 10.84 1.91 7.09
N SER A 52 11.93 1.20 6.80
CA SER A 52 13.26 1.53 7.25
C SER A 52 14.13 1.97 6.07
N GLU A 53 14.91 3.02 6.31
CA GLU A 53 15.86 3.55 5.34
C GLU A 53 17.28 3.20 5.78
N GLU A 54 18.00 2.50 4.92
CA GLU A 54 19.44 2.31 5.02
C GLU A 54 20.14 3.27 4.05
N ASN A 55 21.47 3.32 4.09
CA ASN A 55 22.27 4.20 3.24
C ASN A 55 21.95 4.02 1.75
N ASN A 56 21.85 2.77 1.28
CA ASN A 56 21.68 2.45 -0.14
C ASN A 56 20.41 1.65 -0.47
N SER A 57 19.57 1.35 0.52
CA SER A 57 18.36 0.54 0.35
C SER A 57 17.22 1.00 1.24
N TYR A 58 16.01 0.68 0.81
CA TYR A 58 14.81 0.71 1.63
C TYR A 58 14.39 -0.71 2.00
N ILE A 59 13.98 -0.90 3.24
CA ILE A 59 13.39 -2.14 3.74
C ILE A 59 11.95 -1.82 4.14
N VAL A 60 11.00 -2.43 3.43
CA VAL A 60 9.56 -2.30 3.70
C VAL A 60 9.06 -3.62 4.26
N GLU A 61 8.50 -3.59 5.46
CA GLU A 61 7.91 -4.76 6.12
C GLU A 61 6.41 -4.56 6.23
N ALA A 62 5.63 -5.54 5.79
CA ALA A 62 4.18 -5.50 5.88
C ALA A 62 3.64 -6.79 6.53
N GLU A 63 2.78 -6.64 7.54
CA GLU A 63 2.13 -7.76 8.21
C GLU A 63 0.92 -8.24 7.40
N VAL A 64 1.02 -9.43 6.84
CA VAL A 64 0.03 -10.02 5.92
C VAL A 64 -0.29 -11.48 6.30
N PRO A 65 -0.83 -11.73 7.52
CA PRO A 65 -1.10 -13.07 7.99
C PRO A 65 -2.16 -13.78 7.14
N GLY A 66 -1.91 -15.05 6.80
CA GLY A 66 -2.84 -15.89 6.05
C GLY A 66 -2.93 -15.59 4.54
N VAL A 67 -2.08 -14.70 4.00
CA VAL A 67 -1.98 -14.48 2.56
C VAL A 67 -0.97 -15.46 1.95
N LYS A 68 -1.38 -16.18 0.91
CA LYS A 68 -0.46 -17.02 0.13
C LYS A 68 0.38 -16.15 -0.81
N LYS A 69 1.62 -16.58 -1.11
CA LYS A 69 2.54 -15.85 -2.02
C LYS A 69 1.93 -15.54 -3.39
N GLU A 70 1.15 -16.48 -3.92
CA GLU A 70 0.41 -16.35 -5.20
C GLU A 70 -0.68 -15.27 -5.19
N ASN A 71 -1.18 -14.91 -4.00
CA ASN A 71 -2.23 -13.90 -3.82
C ASN A 71 -1.65 -12.54 -3.40
N LEU A 72 -0.33 -12.33 -3.52
CA LEU A 72 0.34 -11.06 -3.30
C LEU A 72 0.84 -10.50 -4.63
N ASN A 73 0.67 -9.19 -4.81
CA ASN A 73 1.20 -8.46 -5.95
C ASN A 73 1.96 -7.22 -5.45
N LEU A 74 3.16 -7.03 -5.99
CA LEU A 74 4.03 -5.90 -5.71
C LEU A 74 4.22 -5.10 -6.97
N ARG A 75 3.91 -3.81 -6.92
CA ARG A 75 4.02 -2.89 -8.06
C ARG A 75 4.87 -1.70 -7.69
N ILE A 76 5.78 -1.35 -8.59
CA ILE A 76 6.60 -0.14 -8.47
C ILE A 76 6.02 0.88 -9.46
N GLY A 77 5.59 2.02 -8.95
CA GLY A 77 4.98 3.10 -9.73
C GLY A 77 5.85 4.34 -9.79
N ASP A 78 5.36 5.35 -10.53
CA ASP A 78 5.89 6.72 -10.53
C ASP A 78 7.39 6.85 -10.86
N GLY A 79 7.89 5.92 -11.69
CA GLY A 79 9.30 5.85 -12.07
C GLY A 79 10.22 5.45 -10.91
N GLY A 80 9.74 4.63 -9.98
CA GLY A 80 10.48 4.17 -8.81
C GLY A 80 10.19 4.95 -7.53
N ARG A 81 9.17 5.82 -7.48
CA ARG A 81 8.85 6.65 -6.30
C ARG A 81 7.72 6.09 -5.45
N SER A 82 7.01 5.09 -5.92
CA SER A 82 5.95 4.44 -5.15
C SER A 82 6.09 2.92 -5.18
N LEU A 83 5.84 2.29 -4.03
CA LEU A 83 5.72 0.85 -3.88
C LEU A 83 4.29 0.53 -3.43
N THR A 84 3.55 -0.19 -4.27
CA THR A 84 2.18 -0.63 -4.00
C THR A 84 2.17 -2.12 -3.71
N ILE A 85 1.62 -2.47 -2.54
CA ILE A 85 1.44 -3.84 -2.05
C ILE A 85 -0.06 -4.15 -2.11
N GLU A 86 -0.42 -5.11 -2.93
CA GLU A 86 -1.79 -5.61 -3.08
C GLU A 86 -1.85 -7.07 -2.63
N GLY A 87 -2.90 -7.46 -1.93
CA GLY A 87 -3.06 -8.85 -1.53
C GLY A 87 -4.49 -9.23 -1.18
N ARG A 88 -4.75 -10.54 -1.19
CA ARG A 88 -6.04 -11.11 -0.80
C ARG A 88 -5.88 -12.35 0.07
N VAL A 89 -6.50 -12.32 1.25
CA VAL A 89 -6.70 -13.50 2.10
C VAL A 89 -7.90 -14.27 1.56
N VAL A 90 -7.65 -15.43 0.97
CA VAL A 90 -8.70 -16.38 0.58
C VAL A 90 -8.77 -17.46 1.66
N ARG A 91 -9.93 -17.57 2.32
CA ARG A 91 -10.22 -18.72 3.18
C ARG A 91 -11.17 -19.63 2.43
N ASP A 92 -10.77 -20.89 2.32
CA ASP A 92 -11.65 -21.93 1.82
C ASP A 92 -12.76 -22.11 2.85
N GLN A 93 -13.96 -21.66 2.50
CA GLN A 93 -15.13 -21.98 3.29
C GLN A 93 -15.35 -23.49 3.11
N PRO A 94 -15.46 -24.30 4.19
CA PRO A 94 -15.98 -25.64 4.01
C PRO A 94 -17.39 -25.47 3.43
N THR A 95 -17.56 -25.82 2.16
CA THR A 95 -18.88 -25.92 1.56
C THR A 95 -19.69 -26.90 2.41
N ALA A 96 -20.93 -26.54 2.69
CA ALA A 96 -21.86 -27.32 3.50
C ALA A 96 -22.33 -28.62 2.79
N ASP A 97 -21.42 -29.31 2.11
CA ASP A 97 -21.68 -30.59 1.45
C ASP A 97 -21.08 -31.77 2.25
N ALA A 98 -20.42 -31.50 3.39
CA ALA A 98 -19.85 -32.52 4.27
C ALA A 98 -20.78 -32.96 5.43
N GLU A 99 -22.10 -32.74 5.33
CA GLU A 99 -23.08 -33.14 6.36
C GLU A 99 -23.96 -34.34 5.99
N LYS A 100 -23.50 -35.24 5.10
CA LYS A 100 -24.21 -36.49 4.82
C LYS A 100 -23.37 -37.76 4.86
N THR A 101 -22.38 -37.88 5.73
CA THR A 101 -21.92 -39.22 6.17
C THR A 101 -21.16 -39.11 7.49
N GLY A 102 -21.76 -39.56 8.61
CA GLY A 102 -21.04 -39.58 9.88
C GLY A 102 -21.88 -39.70 11.13
N THR A 103 -22.78 -40.69 11.21
CA THR A 103 -23.28 -41.18 12.49
C THR A 103 -22.11 -41.74 13.30
N THR A 104 -21.68 -41.07 14.38
CA THR A 104 -21.56 -41.62 15.76
C THR A 104 -20.78 -40.70 16.71
N LYS A 105 -21.48 -40.33 17.79
CA LYS A 105 -21.04 -40.10 19.18
C LYS A 105 -19.54 -39.85 19.45
N ASP A 106 -19.23 -38.65 19.94
CA ASP A 106 -18.57 -38.50 21.24
C ASP A 106 -18.90 -37.15 21.89
N THR A 107 -19.39 -37.25 23.12
CA THR A 107 -19.91 -36.15 23.95
C THR A 107 -18.82 -35.73 24.92
N ASN A 108 -17.93 -34.81 24.52
CA ASN A 108 -17.14 -33.99 25.47
C ASN A 108 -16.28 -32.90 24.83
N ASN A 109 -16.72 -32.31 23.71
CA ASN A 109 -16.10 -31.08 23.24
C ASN A 109 -17.17 -29.99 23.24
N LYS A 110 -17.29 -29.28 24.37
CA LYS A 110 -17.94 -27.97 24.39
C LYS A 110 -17.09 -27.04 23.52
N GLN A 111 -17.28 -27.13 22.21
CA GLN A 111 -16.90 -26.04 21.33
C GLN A 111 -17.70 -24.84 21.80
N VAL A 112 -17.05 -23.95 22.55
CA VAL A 112 -17.52 -22.58 22.74
C VAL A 112 -17.39 -21.93 21.38
N ALA A 113 -18.35 -22.23 20.50
CA ALA A 113 -18.43 -21.69 19.17
C ALA A 113 -18.86 -20.23 19.27
N THR A 114 -17.94 -19.38 19.73
CA THR A 114 -17.83 -18.06 19.11
C THR A 114 -17.22 -18.30 17.75
N ALA A 115 -18.01 -18.89 16.84
CA ALA A 115 -17.74 -18.87 15.42
C ALA A 115 -17.83 -17.39 15.03
N SER A 116 -16.75 -16.65 15.30
CA SER A 116 -16.47 -15.39 14.66
C SER A 116 -16.64 -15.68 13.19
N GLN A 117 -17.73 -15.19 12.63
CA GLN A 117 -18.06 -15.24 11.21
C GLN A 117 -17.06 -14.37 10.43
N TRP A 118 -15.77 -14.64 10.62
CA TRP A 118 -14.70 -14.12 9.78
C TRP A 118 -14.67 -14.96 8.49
N SER A 119 -15.86 -15.12 7.91
CA SER A 119 -16.10 -15.59 6.56
C SER A 119 -16.13 -14.34 5.69
N GLY A 120 -14.97 -14.02 5.15
CA GLY A 120 -14.79 -12.86 4.29
C GLY A 120 -13.42 -12.93 3.68
N SER A 121 -13.38 -13.02 2.36
CA SER A 121 -12.17 -12.75 1.59
C SER A 121 -11.77 -11.30 1.86
N ARG A 122 -10.58 -11.09 2.43
CA ARG A 122 -10.08 -9.74 2.75
C ARG A 122 -9.06 -9.36 1.72
N ALA A 123 -9.34 -8.30 0.96
CA ALA A 123 -8.37 -7.70 0.07
C ALA A 123 -7.81 -6.42 0.70
N PHE A 124 -6.55 -6.13 0.41
CA PHE A 124 -5.91 -4.89 0.82
C PHE A 124 -5.03 -4.35 -0.31
N THR A 125 -4.87 -3.03 -0.29
CA THR A 125 -3.95 -2.29 -1.14
C THR A 125 -3.31 -1.22 -0.30
N ARG A 126 -1.98 -1.18 -0.27
CA ARG A 126 -1.22 -0.15 0.43
C ARG A 126 -0.09 0.37 -0.44
N THR A 127 -0.07 1.68 -0.65
CA THR A 127 0.98 2.36 -1.40
C THR A 127 1.86 3.16 -0.44
N VAL A 128 3.17 2.98 -0.57
CA VAL A 128 4.20 3.72 0.15
C VAL A 128 4.93 4.61 -0.84
N TRP A 129 5.03 5.89 -0.51
CA TRP A 129 5.82 6.85 -1.28
C TRP A 129 7.23 6.90 -0.71
N LEU A 130 8.22 6.77 -1.59
CA LEU A 130 9.64 6.75 -1.24
C LEU A 130 10.26 8.12 -1.52
N PRO A 131 11.08 8.66 -0.61
CA PRO A 131 11.74 9.94 -0.82
C PRO A 131 12.67 9.94 -2.04
N HIS A 132 13.42 8.86 -2.22
CA HIS A 132 14.28 8.63 -3.38
C HIS A 132 13.71 7.53 -4.28
N ARG A 133 14.05 7.61 -5.57
CA ARG A 133 13.69 6.57 -6.52
C ARG A 133 14.40 5.26 -6.16
N ILE A 134 13.71 4.15 -6.34
CA ILE A 134 14.30 2.81 -6.27
C ILE A 134 14.57 2.25 -7.66
N ASP A 135 15.60 1.41 -7.76
CA ASP A 135 15.88 0.66 -8.97
C ASP A 135 14.97 -0.57 -9.05
N ALA A 136 14.00 -0.54 -9.95
CA ALA A 136 13.03 -1.61 -10.15
C ALA A 136 13.65 -2.97 -10.55
N LYS A 137 14.87 -2.98 -11.09
CA LYS A 137 15.58 -4.22 -11.44
C LYS A 137 16.19 -4.91 -10.22
N ASN A 138 16.47 -4.16 -9.16
CA ASN A 138 17.15 -4.61 -7.95
C ASN A 138 16.22 -4.56 -6.73
N VAL A 139 15.06 -5.21 -6.87
CA VAL A 139 14.09 -5.38 -5.79
C VAL A 139 13.91 -6.86 -5.48
N SER A 140 13.92 -7.19 -4.20
CA SER A 140 13.70 -8.54 -3.69
C SER A 140 12.60 -8.52 -2.64
N ALA A 141 11.80 -9.59 -2.59
CA ALA A 141 10.72 -9.74 -1.63
C ALA A 141 10.72 -11.14 -1.02
N LYS A 142 10.52 -11.22 0.29
CA LYS A 142 10.40 -12.47 1.04
C LYS A 142 9.14 -12.44 1.89
N LEU A 143 8.34 -13.50 1.83
CA LEU A 143 7.23 -13.72 2.75
C LEU A 143 7.61 -14.85 3.70
N ASP A 144 7.65 -14.54 4.99
CA ASP A 144 8.04 -15.47 6.06
C ASP A 144 7.15 -15.25 7.29
N ASN A 145 6.59 -16.32 7.85
CA ASN A 145 5.71 -16.28 9.03
C ASN A 145 4.58 -15.21 8.98
N GLY A 146 4.05 -14.91 7.80
CA GLY A 146 3.01 -13.88 7.62
C GLY A 146 3.52 -12.44 7.56
N VAL A 147 4.83 -12.23 7.49
CA VAL A 147 5.46 -10.92 7.29
C VAL A 147 6.10 -10.86 5.91
N LEU A 148 5.73 -9.87 5.12
CA LEU A 148 6.31 -9.56 3.82
C LEU A 148 7.42 -8.53 3.98
N THR A 149 8.65 -8.91 3.69
CA THR A 149 9.82 -8.02 3.68
C THR A 149 10.23 -7.75 2.24
N VAL A 150 10.22 -6.48 1.83
CA VAL A 150 10.66 -6.01 0.52
C VAL A 150 11.93 -5.18 0.70
N LYS A 151 13.01 -5.58 0.05
CA LYS A 151 14.26 -4.82 -0.01
C LYS A 151 14.46 -4.28 -1.41
N ALA A 152 14.55 -2.95 -1.51
CA ALA A 152 14.73 -2.23 -2.77
C ALA A 152 15.95 -1.31 -2.68
N THR A 153 16.87 -1.40 -3.64
CA THR A 153 18.03 -0.49 -3.70
C THR A 153 17.63 0.88 -4.23
N LYS A 154 18.22 1.92 -3.68
CA LYS A 154 18.06 3.30 -4.21
C LYS A 154 18.63 3.37 -5.62
N ALA A 155 17.93 4.06 -6.51
CA ALA A 155 18.42 4.36 -7.84
C ALA A 155 19.58 5.36 -7.74
N LYS A 156 20.52 5.28 -8.69
CA LYS A 156 21.55 6.31 -8.82
C LYS A 156 20.92 7.54 -9.46
N ASP A 157 21.00 8.67 -8.78
CA ASP A 157 20.59 9.94 -9.36
C ASP A 157 21.63 10.36 -10.40
N GLU A 158 21.22 10.48 -11.66
CA GLU A 158 22.03 11.12 -12.71
C GLU A 158 21.96 12.63 -12.47
N ALA A 159 23.01 13.18 -11.85
CA ALA A 159 23.11 14.60 -11.61
C ALA A 159 23.18 15.36 -12.95
N VAL A 160 22.15 16.13 -13.26
CA VAL A 160 22.16 17.03 -14.41
C VAL A 160 22.84 18.33 -13.99
N THR A 161 24.01 18.60 -14.57
CA THR A 161 24.67 19.92 -14.41
C THR A 161 23.98 20.91 -15.31
N VAL A 162 23.36 21.94 -14.73
CA VAL A 162 22.74 23.04 -15.47
C VAL A 162 23.75 24.19 -15.58
N PRO A 163 24.14 24.62 -16.79
CA PRO A 163 25.00 25.79 -16.94
C PRO A 163 24.26 27.05 -16.49
N VAL A 164 24.97 27.97 -15.83
CA VAL A 164 24.46 29.28 -15.43
C VAL A 164 24.88 30.29 -16.49
N GLU A 165 23.91 31.03 -17.05
CA GLU A 165 24.12 32.17 -17.95
C GLU A 165 24.13 33.50 -17.19
#